data_AF-A0AAW7CTV7-F1
#
_entry.id   AF-A0AAW7CTV7-F1
#
_cell.length_a   1.000
_cell.length_b   1.000
_cell.length_c   1.000
_cell.angle_alpha   90.00
_cell.angle_beta   90.00
_cell.angle_gamma   90.00
#
_symmetry.space_group_name_H-M   'P 1'
#
loop_
_entity.id
_entity.type
_entity.pdbx_description
1 polymer ?
#
loop_
_entity_poly.entity_id
_entity_poly.type
_entity_poly.pdbx_seq_one_letter_code
_entity_poly.pdbx_strand_id
1 'polypeptide(L)'
;MLIYFFIGCAVGVLIYFLRSKRSKKKKNNLSIIPFLGIAFAAGNYLFFSQETNVYPSGENSVVNLISCIAFAVILLFAYGISNHIANIGEKAIKNYHQLQNEGTSKFSALINTIFISLLLLSLSFSLFIDQRLFFLSFVLMFVYQIAKRTPEKRFLRFQKILATSKIRSLAIGLVEIEGKITAGEKLISRLGKKECYGYIYYEYNVSTNKEGKKSYHQTLCEKKINNFTMTDDSGSIQILAADKPLVHLGINPHQDLEYNNKRFKEYILEADATYLLIGSAEPINDKIVITHSAPHYLLGLSPQDYVVRWNKARPFRRNATIIVIIALFVIFSILAIPMEYQDGILTLYFNNTSSSW
;
A
#
# COMPACT_ATOMS: atom_id res chain seq x y z
N MET A 1 -8.44 17.25 27.28
CA MET A 1 -9.56 16.90 26.37
C MET A 1 -9.09 16.16 25.10
N LEU A 2 -8.03 16.62 24.41
CA LEU A 2 -7.43 15.96 23.23
C LEU A 2 -6.97 14.50 23.44
N ILE A 3 -6.35 14.19 24.59
CA ILE A 3 -5.89 12.82 24.92
C ILE A 3 -7.03 11.81 24.97
N TYR A 4 -8.19 12.18 25.55
CA TYR A 4 -9.36 11.30 25.64
C TYR A 4 -10.02 11.09 24.27
N PHE A 5 -9.97 12.09 23.38
CA PHE A 5 -10.44 11.96 22.00
C PHE A 5 -9.55 10.98 21.21
N PHE A 6 -8.23 11.08 21.34
CA PHE A 6 -7.30 10.15 20.69
C PHE A 6 -7.39 8.73 21.24
N ILE A 7 -7.52 8.57 22.56
CA ILE A 7 -7.76 7.26 23.19
C ILE A 7 -9.10 6.69 22.72
N GLY A 8 -10.16 7.50 22.64
CA GLY A 8 -11.46 7.08 22.12
C GLY A 8 -11.42 6.65 20.65
N CYS A 9 -10.70 7.38 19.80
CA CYS A 9 -10.49 7.00 18.40
C CYS A 9 -9.64 5.74 18.27
N ALA A 10 -8.57 5.60 19.06
CA ALA A 10 -7.69 4.43 19.05
C ALA A 10 -8.42 3.17 19.54
N VAL A 11 -9.20 3.28 20.62
CA VAL A 11 -10.04 2.20 21.16
C VAL A 11 -11.19 1.87 20.20
N GLY A 12 -11.80 2.86 19.56
CA GLY A 12 -12.83 2.66 18.54
C GLY A 12 -12.31 1.89 17.31
N VAL A 13 -11.12 2.25 16.83
CA VAL A 13 -10.41 1.54 15.75
C VAL A 13 -10.02 0.12 16.18
N LEU A 14 -9.56 -0.06 17.42
CA LEU A 14 -9.21 -1.37 17.99
C LEU A 14 -10.44 -2.28 18.10
N ILE A 15 -11.56 -1.79 18.64
CA ILE A 15 -12.82 -2.53 18.78
C ILE A 15 -13.40 -2.86 17.40
N TYR A 16 -13.35 -1.93 16.45
CA TYR A 16 -13.75 -2.16 15.05
C TYR A 16 -12.93 -3.28 14.41
N PHE A 17 -11.61 -3.23 14.56
CA PHE A 17 -10.67 -4.22 14.03
C PHE A 17 -10.84 -5.61 14.69
N LEU A 18 -11.08 -5.66 16.00
CA LEU A 18 -11.37 -6.91 16.72
C LEU A 18 -12.72 -7.50 16.30
N ARG A 19 -13.72 -6.66 16.03
CA ARG A 19 -15.05 -7.08 15.59
C ARG A 19 -15.07 -7.55 14.13
N SER A 20 -14.22 -7.00 13.25
CA SER A 20 -14.10 -7.47 11.86
C SER A 20 -13.45 -8.86 11.74
N LYS A 21 -12.85 -9.36 12.83
CA LYS A 21 -12.35 -10.75 12.94
C LYS A 21 -13.48 -11.77 13.14
N ARG A 22 -14.70 -11.33 13.52
CA ARG A 22 -15.90 -12.20 13.56
C ARG A 22 -16.50 -12.32 12.16
N SER A 23 -16.37 -13.51 11.59
CA SER A 23 -17.09 -13.92 10.37
C SER A 23 -18.61 -13.83 10.60
N LYS A 24 -19.27 -12.80 10.05
CA LYS A 24 -20.56 -12.89 9.31
C LYS A 24 -21.20 -11.52 8.96
N LYS A 25 -21.32 -11.31 7.65
CA LYS A 25 -22.56 -11.05 6.85
C LYS A 25 -23.52 -9.88 7.13
N LYS A 26 -23.30 -8.95 8.07
CA LYS A 26 -24.19 -7.78 8.20
C LYS A 26 -23.50 -6.47 7.82
N LYS A 27 -23.97 -5.85 6.73
CA LYS A 27 -23.64 -4.50 6.28
C LYS A 27 -24.30 -3.48 7.22
N ASN A 28 -23.90 -3.48 8.50
CA ASN A 28 -24.31 -2.44 9.43
C ASN A 28 -23.49 -1.18 9.11
N ASN A 29 -24.11 0.00 9.09
CA ASN A 29 -23.39 1.27 8.98
C ASN A 29 -22.45 1.42 10.18
N LEU A 30 -21.20 1.00 10.02
CA LEU A 30 -20.20 0.99 11.09
C LEU A 30 -19.72 2.41 11.45
N SER A 31 -20.08 3.42 10.67
CA SER A 31 -19.89 4.84 11.02
C SER A 31 -20.78 5.31 12.17
N ILE A 32 -21.70 4.49 12.69
CA ILE A 32 -22.55 4.88 13.81
C ILE A 32 -21.76 4.89 15.14
N ILE A 33 -20.77 4.00 15.31
CA ILE A 33 -20.06 3.84 16.59
C ILE A 33 -19.16 5.04 16.92
N PRO A 34 -18.28 5.53 16.00
CA PRO A 34 -17.49 6.73 16.26
C PRO A 34 -18.37 7.98 16.35
N PHE A 35 -19.42 8.05 15.53
CA PHE A 35 -20.36 9.17 15.50
C PHE A 35 -21.08 9.35 16.84
N LEU A 36 -21.64 8.29 17.43
CA LEU A 36 -22.31 8.34 18.72
C LEU A 36 -21.36 8.78 19.85
N GLY A 37 -20.11 8.33 19.83
CA GLY A 37 -19.10 8.76 20.79
C GLY A 37 -18.79 10.25 20.72
N ILE A 38 -18.59 10.78 19.51
CA ILE A 38 -18.33 12.22 19.29
C ILE A 38 -19.57 13.06 19.62
N ALA A 39 -20.77 12.62 19.19
CA ALA A 39 -22.04 13.29 19.46
C ALA A 39 -22.34 13.36 20.96
N PHE A 40 -22.10 12.28 21.71
CA PHE A 40 -22.32 12.25 23.15
C PHE A 40 -21.32 13.15 23.91
N ALA A 41 -20.04 13.15 23.52
CA ALA A 41 -19.03 14.02 24.11
C ALA A 41 -19.29 15.52 23.84
N ALA A 42 -19.67 15.87 22.61
CA ALA A 42 -20.02 17.22 22.23
C ALA A 42 -21.32 17.70 22.91
N GLY A 43 -22.30 16.82 23.03
CA GLY A 43 -23.55 17.10 23.75
C GLY A 43 -23.31 17.35 25.24
N ASN A 44 -22.47 16.52 25.88
CA ASN A 44 -22.07 16.76 27.27
C ASN A 44 -21.33 18.09 27.45
N TYR A 45 -20.42 18.43 26.54
CA TYR A 45 -19.67 19.68 26.64
C TYR A 45 -20.56 20.92 26.46
N LEU A 46 -21.44 20.94 25.45
CA LEU A 46 -22.25 22.12 25.15
C LEU A 46 -23.47 22.29 26.07
N PHE A 47 -24.10 21.19 26.50
CA PHE A 47 -25.35 21.25 27.28
C PHE A 47 -25.16 20.99 28.77
N PHE A 48 -24.10 20.27 29.18
CA PHE A 48 -23.90 19.86 30.58
C PHE A 48 -22.68 20.51 31.26
N SER A 49 -21.83 21.28 30.55
CA SER A 49 -20.74 22.06 31.18
C SER A 49 -21.17 23.46 31.66
N GLN A 50 -22.48 23.71 31.78
CA GLN A 50 -23.07 25.01 32.16
C GLN A 50 -22.71 25.51 33.58
N GLU A 51 -21.90 24.79 34.36
CA GLU A 51 -21.42 25.25 35.68
C GLU A 51 -20.26 26.28 35.63
N THR A 52 -19.81 26.72 34.44
CA THR A 52 -18.80 27.78 34.37
C THR A 52 -19.43 29.13 34.00
N ASN A 53 -19.45 30.04 34.99
CA ASN A 53 -19.98 31.42 35.00
C ASN A 53 -19.46 32.33 33.86
N VAL A 54 -19.75 32.04 32.59
CA VAL A 54 -19.24 32.81 31.45
C VAL A 54 -20.31 33.66 30.75
N TYR A 55 -21.61 33.53 31.08
CA TYR A 55 -22.65 34.27 30.36
C TYR A 55 -23.63 35.03 31.28
N PRO A 56 -23.79 36.35 31.10
CA PRO A 56 -24.67 37.17 31.92
C PRO A 56 -26.14 36.83 31.64
N SER A 57 -26.94 36.76 32.70
CA SER A 57 -28.36 36.46 32.63
C SER A 57 -29.12 37.58 31.90
N GLY A 58 -29.77 37.23 30.79
CA GLY A 58 -30.66 38.16 30.09
C GLY A 58 -31.04 37.80 28.65
N GLU A 59 -30.26 36.99 27.94
CA GLU A 59 -30.44 36.77 26.49
C GLU A 59 -30.59 35.28 26.12
N ASN A 60 -31.46 34.58 26.86
CA ASN A 60 -31.57 33.12 26.84
C ASN A 60 -31.99 32.52 25.48
N SER A 61 -32.64 33.26 24.59
CA SER A 61 -33.11 32.72 23.30
C SER A 61 -32.01 32.68 22.23
N VAL A 62 -31.21 33.75 22.13
CA VAL A 62 -30.15 33.88 21.11
C VAL A 62 -28.97 32.98 21.44
N VAL A 63 -28.58 32.89 22.72
CA VAL A 63 -27.49 32.00 23.18
C VAL A 63 -27.86 30.51 22.99
N ASN A 64 -29.12 30.14 23.22
CA ASN A 64 -29.61 28.79 22.93
C ASN A 64 -29.65 28.50 21.43
N LEU A 65 -30.04 29.47 20.59
CA LEU A 65 -30.01 29.32 19.14
C LEU A 65 -28.57 29.11 18.62
N ILE A 66 -27.62 29.92 19.10
CA ILE A 66 -26.20 29.81 18.74
C ILE A 66 -25.64 28.45 19.19
N SER A 67 -25.98 27.99 20.39
CA SER A 67 -25.56 26.67 20.91
C SER A 67 -26.16 25.51 20.10
N CYS A 68 -27.43 25.62 19.68
CA CYS A 68 -28.07 24.64 18.81
C CYS A 68 -27.43 24.61 17.41
N ILE A 69 -27.10 25.77 16.83
CA ILE A 69 -26.40 25.87 15.54
C ILE A 69 -24.99 25.27 15.66
N ALA A 70 -24.25 25.61 16.72
CA ALA A 70 -22.91 25.05 16.98
C ALA A 70 -22.96 23.52 17.15
N PHE A 71 -23.95 23.01 17.88
CA PHE A 71 -24.16 21.58 18.05
C PHE A 71 -24.49 20.89 16.71
N ALA A 72 -25.36 21.49 15.89
CA ALA A 72 -25.68 20.96 14.56
C ALA A 72 -24.45 20.91 13.64
N VAL A 73 -23.61 21.94 13.66
CA VAL A 73 -22.34 21.98 12.92
C VAL A 73 -21.39 20.89 13.41
N ILE A 74 -21.25 20.72 14.72
CA ILE A 74 -20.41 19.66 15.30
C ILE A 74 -20.93 18.26 14.91
N LEU A 75 -22.25 18.05 14.87
CA LEU A 75 -22.82 16.78 14.42
C LEU A 75 -22.51 16.51 12.94
N LEU A 76 -22.57 17.52 12.08
CA LEU A 76 -22.19 17.38 10.66
C LEU A 76 -20.71 17.00 10.51
N PHE A 77 -19.82 17.66 11.24
CA PHE A 77 -18.39 17.32 11.26
C PHE A 77 -18.16 15.92 11.85
N ALA A 78 -18.81 15.57 12.95
CA ALA A 78 -18.73 14.25 13.57
C ALA A 78 -19.15 13.13 12.61
N TYR A 79 -20.21 13.36 11.83
CA TYR A 79 -20.68 12.44 10.82
C TYR A 79 -19.65 12.25 9.70
N GLY A 80 -19.09 13.36 9.19
CA GLY A 80 -18.03 13.34 8.18
C GLY A 80 -16.77 12.59 8.64
N ILE A 81 -16.29 12.91 9.85
CA ILE A 81 -15.15 12.24 10.51
C ILE A 81 -15.40 10.75 10.64
N SER A 82 -16.59 10.36 11.10
CA SER A 82 -16.93 8.96 11.31
C SER A 82 -16.98 8.16 10.01
N ASN A 83 -17.54 8.72 8.94
CA ASN A 83 -17.52 8.10 7.62
C ASN A 83 -16.09 7.96 7.09
N HIS A 84 -15.22 8.95 7.32
CA HIS A 84 -13.83 8.88 6.90
C HIS A 84 -13.05 7.78 7.64
N ILE A 85 -13.23 7.68 8.97
CA ILE A 85 -12.64 6.60 9.79
C ILE A 85 -13.14 5.23 9.33
N ALA A 86 -14.43 5.08 9.07
CA ALA A 86 -15.00 3.83 8.57
C ALA A 86 -14.40 3.42 7.20
N ASN A 87 -14.24 4.39 6.28
CA ASN A 87 -13.62 4.16 4.98
C ASN A 87 -12.15 3.72 5.10
N ILE A 88 -11.39 4.30 6.03
CA ILE A 88 -10.01 3.86 6.32
C ILE A 88 -10.04 2.43 6.88
N GLY A 89 -10.97 2.10 7.77
CA GLY A 89 -11.16 0.76 8.32
C GLY A 89 -11.45 -0.30 7.25
N GLU A 90 -12.33 -0.01 6.29
CA GLU A 90 -12.62 -0.93 5.18
C GLU A 90 -11.38 -1.16 4.30
N LYS A 91 -10.61 -0.11 4.00
CA LYS A 91 -9.35 -0.21 3.25
C LYS A 91 -8.32 -1.03 4.02
N ALA A 92 -8.24 -0.86 5.34
CA ALA A 92 -7.35 -1.61 6.21
C ALA A 92 -7.65 -3.12 6.17
N ILE A 93 -8.92 -3.50 6.23
CA ILE A 93 -9.35 -4.90 6.13
C ILE A 93 -8.97 -5.51 4.77
N LYS A 94 -9.25 -4.79 3.67
CA LYS A 94 -8.86 -5.25 2.33
C LYS A 94 -7.35 -5.43 2.22
N ASN A 95 -6.56 -4.47 2.72
CA ASN A 95 -5.10 -4.55 2.73
C ASN A 95 -4.58 -5.72 3.59
N TYR A 96 -5.20 -5.99 4.75
CA TYR A 96 -4.85 -7.13 5.58
C TYR A 96 -5.08 -8.48 4.87
N HIS A 97 -6.25 -8.65 4.24
CA HIS A 97 -6.54 -9.85 3.47
C HIS A 97 -5.61 -10.01 2.26
N GLN A 98 -5.30 -8.92 1.57
CA GLN A 98 -4.34 -8.93 0.48
C GLN A 98 -2.95 -9.39 0.96
N LEU A 99 -2.45 -8.83 2.06
CA LEU A 99 -1.15 -9.20 2.64
C LEU A 99 -1.12 -10.66 3.09
N GLN A 100 -2.22 -11.21 3.60
CA GLN A 100 -2.32 -12.64 3.92
C GLN A 100 -2.26 -13.52 2.67
N ASN A 101 -2.97 -13.13 1.60
CA ASN A 101 -2.96 -13.85 0.33
C ASN A 101 -1.58 -13.81 -0.35
N GLU A 102 -0.80 -12.76 -0.09
CA GLU A 102 0.60 -12.62 -0.52
C GLU A 102 1.61 -13.41 0.36
N GLY A 103 1.13 -14.21 1.32
CA GLY A 103 1.97 -15.11 2.13
C GLY A 103 2.69 -14.44 3.30
N THR A 104 2.31 -13.22 3.69
CA THR A 104 2.88 -12.57 4.89
C THR A 104 2.35 -13.21 6.17
N SER A 105 3.15 -13.23 7.24
CA SER A 105 2.70 -13.76 8.53
C SER A 105 1.56 -12.91 9.09
N LYS A 106 0.59 -13.56 9.76
CA LYS A 106 -0.61 -12.88 10.30
C LYS A 106 -0.27 -11.69 11.19
N PHE A 107 0.81 -11.80 11.98
CA PHE A 107 1.28 -10.73 12.85
C PHE A 107 1.88 -9.55 12.06
N SER A 108 2.73 -9.82 11.07
CA SER A 108 3.32 -8.77 10.23
C SER A 108 2.27 -8.04 9.39
N ALA A 109 1.29 -8.78 8.85
CA ALA A 109 0.16 -8.21 8.13
C ALA A 109 -0.66 -7.26 9.02
N LEU A 110 -0.87 -7.66 10.28
CA LEU A 110 -1.61 -6.87 11.26
C LEU A 110 -0.87 -5.57 11.62
N ILE A 111 0.41 -5.65 11.99
CA ILE A 111 1.22 -4.47 12.32
C ILE A 111 1.26 -3.49 11.15
N ASN A 112 1.53 -3.99 9.93
CA ASN A 112 1.55 -3.12 8.75
C ASN A 112 0.21 -2.44 8.51
N THR A 113 -0.89 -3.16 8.70
CA THR A 113 -2.24 -2.62 8.50
C THR A 113 -2.56 -1.54 9.52
N ILE A 114 -2.24 -1.77 10.80
CA ILE A 114 -2.45 -0.79 11.87
C ILE A 114 -1.59 0.44 11.64
N PHE A 115 -0.30 0.27 11.33
CA PHE A 115 0.61 1.37 11.08
C PHE A 115 0.14 2.26 9.93
N ILE A 116 -0.21 1.68 8.78
CA ILE A 116 -0.74 2.45 7.63
C ILE A 116 -2.03 3.18 8.00
N SER A 117 -2.94 2.52 8.72
CA SER A 117 -4.23 3.11 9.11
C SER A 117 -4.03 4.31 10.05
N LEU A 118 -3.14 4.18 11.03
CA LEU A 118 -2.78 5.25 11.96
C LEU A 118 -2.16 6.44 11.21
N LEU A 119 -1.28 6.16 10.24
CA LEU A 119 -0.59 7.17 9.46
C LEU A 119 -1.56 7.94 8.56
N LEU A 120 -2.51 7.25 7.90
CA LEU A 120 -3.57 7.88 7.11
C LEU A 120 -4.51 8.73 7.98
N LEU A 121 -4.83 8.25 9.18
CA LEU A 121 -5.66 8.98 10.13
C LEU A 121 -4.93 10.24 10.61
N SER A 122 -3.65 10.11 11.00
CA SER A 122 -2.83 11.27 11.35
C SER A 122 -2.74 12.26 10.20
N LEU A 123 -2.46 11.84 8.98
CA LEU A 123 -2.41 12.75 7.83
C LEU A 123 -3.72 13.53 7.62
N SER A 124 -4.87 12.90 7.94
CA SER A 124 -6.19 13.52 7.78
C SER A 124 -6.52 14.54 8.88
N PHE A 125 -6.03 14.34 10.10
CA PHE A 125 -6.38 15.17 11.26
C PHE A 125 -5.28 16.13 11.70
N SER A 126 -4.02 15.85 11.38
CA SER A 126 -2.89 16.62 11.87
C SER A 126 -2.91 18.07 11.38
N LEU A 127 -3.44 18.37 10.18
CA LEU A 127 -3.58 19.76 9.71
C LEU A 127 -4.42 20.65 10.64
N PHE A 128 -5.40 20.08 11.33
CA PHE A 128 -6.29 20.81 12.23
C PHE A 128 -5.70 21.01 13.63
N ILE A 129 -4.63 20.29 13.97
CA ILE A 129 -3.99 20.33 15.28
C ILE A 129 -2.73 21.16 15.19
N ASP A 130 -1.82 20.78 14.29
CA ASP A 130 -0.55 21.45 14.06
C ASP A 130 -0.04 21.08 12.66
N GLN A 131 0.27 22.09 11.85
CA GLN A 131 0.89 21.92 10.55
C GLN A 131 2.16 21.04 10.61
N ARG A 132 2.95 21.13 11.68
CA ARG A 132 4.18 20.34 11.86
C ARG A 132 3.89 18.84 11.95
N LEU A 133 2.83 18.46 12.66
CA LEU A 133 2.38 17.07 12.76
C LEU A 133 1.92 16.53 11.40
N PHE A 134 1.29 17.38 10.59
CA PHE A 134 0.90 16.97 9.23
C PHE A 134 2.12 16.68 8.37
N PHE A 135 3.10 17.59 8.33
CA PHE A 135 4.31 17.39 7.53
C PHE A 135 5.13 16.21 8.02
N LEU A 136 5.23 15.98 9.33
CA LEU A 136 5.86 14.79 9.89
C LEU A 136 5.19 13.51 9.37
N SER A 137 3.87 13.42 9.47
CA SER A 137 3.11 12.25 9.00
C SER A 137 3.17 12.10 7.48
N PHE A 138 3.19 13.18 6.72
CA PHE A 138 3.39 13.16 5.27
C PHE A 138 4.75 12.57 4.88
N VAL A 139 5.83 13.04 5.53
CA VAL A 139 7.18 12.50 5.32
C VAL A 139 7.25 11.04 5.72
N LEU A 140 6.68 10.66 6.88
CA LEU A 140 6.64 9.27 7.34
C LEU A 140 5.90 8.36 6.35
N MET A 141 4.80 8.85 5.75
CA MET A 141 4.06 8.12 4.71
C MET A 141 4.95 7.82 3.51
N PHE A 142 5.68 8.84 3.05
CA PHE A 142 6.54 8.74 1.89
C PHE A 142 7.72 7.80 2.14
N VAL A 143 8.37 7.94 3.30
CA VAL A 143 9.44 7.04 3.75
C VAL A 143 8.93 5.59 3.83
N TYR A 144 7.73 5.38 4.39
CA TYR A 144 7.12 4.05 4.45
C TYR A 144 6.90 3.44 3.06
N GLN A 145 6.39 4.20 2.09
CA GLN A 145 6.19 3.71 0.72
C GLN A 145 7.51 3.30 0.05
N ILE A 146 8.59 4.06 0.29
CA ILE A 146 9.93 3.72 -0.20
C ILE A 146 10.47 2.47 0.51
N ALA A 147 10.32 2.38 1.83
CA ALA A 147 10.84 1.30 2.65
C ALA A 147 10.05 -0.01 2.55
N LYS A 148 8.76 0.04 2.15
CA LYS A 148 7.90 -1.15 2.04
C LYS A 148 8.55 -2.21 1.16
N ARG A 149 8.73 -3.41 1.72
CA ARG A 149 9.27 -4.58 1.02
C ARG A 149 8.17 -5.25 0.20
N THR A 150 8.14 -5.00 -1.10
CA THR A 150 7.25 -5.71 -2.04
C THR A 150 7.93 -6.97 -2.57
N PRO A 151 7.19 -7.98 -3.06
CA PRO A 151 7.75 -9.16 -3.71
C PRO A 151 8.67 -8.79 -4.89
N GLU A 152 8.32 -7.76 -5.65
CA GLU A 152 9.13 -7.19 -6.73
C GLU A 152 10.45 -6.59 -6.24
N LYS A 153 10.41 -5.75 -5.19
CA LYS A 153 11.64 -5.21 -4.58
C LYS A 153 12.51 -6.32 -4.00
N ARG A 154 11.90 -7.40 -3.49
CA ARG A 154 12.61 -8.59 -3.00
C ARG A 154 13.31 -9.31 -4.16
N PHE A 155 12.61 -9.55 -5.28
CA PHE A 155 13.19 -10.10 -6.50
C PHE A 155 14.39 -9.28 -6.97
N LEU A 156 14.21 -7.96 -7.16
CA LEU A 156 15.29 -7.06 -7.61
C LEU A 156 16.45 -6.98 -6.61
N ARG A 157 16.19 -7.16 -5.31
CA ARG A 157 17.24 -7.23 -4.30
C ARG A 157 18.07 -8.51 -4.43
N PHE A 158 17.43 -9.66 -4.63
CA PHE A 158 18.13 -10.92 -4.81
C PHE A 158 18.85 -10.98 -6.15
N GLN A 159 18.24 -10.48 -7.22
CA GLN A 159 18.85 -10.33 -8.54
C GLN A 159 20.18 -9.58 -8.47
N LYS A 160 20.30 -8.60 -7.57
CA LYS A 160 21.55 -7.85 -7.37
C LYS A 160 22.66 -8.66 -6.67
N ILE A 161 22.29 -9.61 -5.82
CA ILE A 161 23.22 -10.30 -4.92
C ILE A 161 23.64 -11.65 -5.50
N LEU A 162 22.71 -12.33 -6.18
CA LEU A 162 22.96 -13.64 -6.76
C LEU A 162 23.79 -13.50 -8.04
N ALA A 163 24.70 -14.45 -8.24
CA ALA A 163 25.34 -14.65 -9.52
C ALA A 163 24.46 -15.58 -10.37
N THR A 164 24.31 -15.25 -11.65
CA THR A 164 23.61 -16.11 -12.60
C THR A 164 24.35 -17.44 -12.70
N SER A 165 23.66 -18.52 -12.35
CA SER A 165 24.20 -19.87 -12.30
C SER A 165 23.87 -20.62 -13.60
N LYS A 166 24.80 -21.45 -14.06
CA LYS A 166 24.55 -22.41 -15.14
C LYS A 166 23.73 -23.57 -14.58
N ILE A 167 22.72 -24.00 -15.32
CA ILE A 167 21.81 -25.09 -14.92
C ILE A 167 22.57 -26.37 -14.54
N ARG A 168 23.62 -26.72 -15.28
CA ARG A 168 24.41 -27.94 -15.03
C ARG A 168 25.12 -27.96 -13.67
N SER A 169 25.48 -26.79 -13.14
CA SER A 169 26.28 -26.63 -11.92
C SER A 169 25.50 -25.92 -10.82
N LEU A 170 24.19 -26.15 -10.78
CA LEU A 170 23.28 -25.43 -9.91
C LEU A 170 23.36 -25.95 -8.47
N ALA A 171 23.65 -25.06 -7.53
CA ALA A 171 23.68 -25.38 -6.11
C ALA A 171 22.26 -25.42 -5.52
N ILE A 172 22.05 -26.28 -4.51
CA ILE A 172 20.81 -26.30 -3.73
C ILE A 172 20.69 -24.99 -2.96
N GLY A 173 19.49 -24.41 -2.94
CA GLY A 173 19.20 -23.13 -2.29
C GLY A 173 18.69 -22.07 -3.25
N LEU A 174 18.80 -20.79 -2.87
CA LEU A 174 18.33 -19.69 -3.71
C LEU A 174 19.27 -19.46 -4.88
N VAL A 175 18.73 -19.56 -6.09
CA VAL A 175 19.52 -19.47 -7.33
C VAL A 175 18.89 -18.49 -8.30
N GLU A 176 19.73 -17.90 -9.12
CA GLU A 176 19.36 -17.15 -10.32
C GLU A 176 19.80 -17.94 -11.54
N ILE A 177 18.90 -18.17 -12.48
CA ILE A 177 19.21 -18.79 -13.78
C ILE A 177 18.72 -17.90 -14.91
N GLU A 178 19.38 -18.01 -16.05
CA GLU A 178 18.98 -17.35 -17.29
C GLU A 178 18.76 -18.41 -18.36
N GLY A 179 17.62 -18.38 -19.04
CA GLY A 179 17.32 -19.36 -20.09
C GLY A 179 16.00 -19.08 -20.80
N LYS A 180 15.66 -20.00 -21.71
CA LYS A 180 14.39 -19.99 -22.46
C LYS A 180 13.46 -21.06 -21.96
N ILE A 181 12.15 -20.83 -22.07
CA ILE A 181 11.15 -21.85 -21.76
C ILE A 181 11.02 -22.78 -22.95
N THR A 182 11.39 -24.05 -22.79
CA THR A 182 11.50 -25.01 -23.90
C THR A 182 10.44 -26.11 -23.87
N ALA A 183 9.96 -26.48 -22.68
CA ALA A 183 8.94 -27.51 -22.52
C ALA A 183 8.00 -27.18 -21.35
N GLY A 184 6.85 -27.85 -21.31
CA GLY A 184 5.81 -27.62 -20.31
C GLY A 184 4.41 -27.70 -20.90
N GLU A 185 3.41 -27.79 -20.03
CA GLU A 185 2.02 -27.78 -20.45
C GLU A 185 1.64 -26.36 -20.91
N LYS A 186 1.27 -26.22 -22.18
CA LYS A 186 0.81 -24.94 -22.73
C LYS A 186 -0.63 -24.66 -22.32
N LEU A 187 -0.95 -23.38 -22.24
CA LEU A 187 -2.27 -22.86 -21.96
C LEU A 187 -2.62 -21.79 -22.98
N ILE A 188 -3.92 -21.61 -23.22
CA ILE A 188 -4.42 -20.59 -24.13
C ILE A 188 -4.70 -19.32 -23.32
N SER A 189 -4.11 -18.20 -23.74
CA SER A 189 -4.32 -16.92 -23.08
C SER A 189 -5.80 -16.49 -23.11
N ARG A 190 -6.24 -15.77 -22.09
CA ARG A 190 -7.66 -15.44 -21.91
C ARG A 190 -8.15 -14.48 -22.99
N LEU A 191 -7.37 -13.43 -23.26
CA LEU A 191 -7.73 -12.32 -24.13
C LEU A 191 -7.19 -12.54 -25.56
N GLY A 192 -5.88 -12.69 -25.72
CA GLY A 192 -5.23 -12.84 -27.03
C GLY A 192 -5.39 -14.20 -27.69
N LYS A 193 -5.94 -15.21 -26.98
CA LYS A 193 -6.07 -16.60 -27.45
C LYS A 193 -4.76 -17.20 -27.97
N LYS A 194 -3.63 -16.78 -27.41
CA LYS A 194 -2.30 -17.23 -27.81
C LYS A 194 -1.83 -18.38 -26.91
N GLU A 195 -1.21 -19.40 -27.49
CA GLU A 195 -0.54 -20.45 -26.72
C GLU A 195 0.65 -19.87 -25.94
N CYS A 196 0.69 -20.12 -24.63
CA CYS A 196 1.74 -19.65 -23.74
C CYS A 196 1.94 -20.63 -22.56
N TYR A 197 2.96 -20.42 -21.72
CA TYR A 197 3.20 -21.25 -20.52
C TYR A 197 2.59 -20.66 -19.24
N GLY A 198 2.12 -19.42 -19.34
CA GLY A 198 1.51 -18.67 -18.26
C GLY A 198 0.89 -17.39 -18.79
N TYR A 199 -0.23 -16.96 -18.23
CA TYR A 199 -0.78 -15.63 -18.45
C TYR A 199 -1.19 -14.95 -17.16
N ILE A 200 -1.23 -13.63 -17.26
CA ILE A 200 -1.62 -12.73 -16.18
C ILE A 200 -2.59 -11.74 -16.79
N TYR A 201 -3.83 -11.83 -16.34
CA TYR A 201 -4.93 -11.06 -16.87
C TYR A 201 -5.46 -10.10 -15.80
N TYR A 202 -5.56 -8.83 -16.18
CA TYR A 202 -6.11 -7.77 -15.35
C TYR A 202 -7.31 -7.13 -16.03
N GLU A 203 -8.36 -6.90 -15.25
CA GLU A 203 -9.50 -6.09 -15.65
C GLU A 203 -9.56 -4.84 -14.76
N TYR A 204 -9.79 -3.69 -15.39
CA TYR A 204 -9.95 -2.42 -14.73
C TYR A 204 -11.24 -1.76 -15.17
N ASN A 205 -12.00 -1.21 -14.22
CA ASN A 205 -13.01 -0.21 -14.53
C ASN A 205 -12.32 1.13 -14.77
N VAL A 206 -12.72 1.81 -15.83
CA VAL A 206 -12.24 3.14 -16.20
C VAL A 206 -13.33 4.15 -15.84
N SER A 207 -12.99 5.11 -14.98
CA SER A 207 -13.84 6.26 -14.72
C SER A 207 -13.15 7.52 -15.22
N THR A 208 -13.89 8.34 -15.96
CA THR A 208 -13.39 9.62 -16.49
C THR A 208 -14.01 10.74 -15.67
N ASN A 209 -13.18 11.63 -15.14
CA ASN A 209 -13.69 12.82 -14.45
C ASN A 209 -14.15 13.88 -15.47
N LYS A 210 -14.77 14.96 -14.98
CA LYS A 210 -15.25 16.08 -15.82
C LYS A 210 -14.13 16.77 -16.62
N GLU A 211 -12.88 16.61 -16.21
CA GLU A 211 -11.67 17.16 -16.85
C GLU A 211 -11.05 16.19 -17.86
N GLY A 212 -11.68 15.04 -18.14
CA GLY A 212 -11.16 14.03 -19.08
C GLY A 212 -10.08 13.11 -18.51
N LYS A 213 -9.71 13.26 -17.22
CA LYS A 213 -8.73 12.41 -16.56
C LYS A 213 -9.33 11.04 -16.23
N LYS A 214 -8.69 9.99 -16.76
CA LYS A 214 -9.06 8.60 -16.51
C LYS A 214 -8.46 8.09 -15.21
N SER A 215 -9.29 7.42 -14.42
CA SER A 215 -8.91 6.66 -13.23
C SER A 215 -9.20 5.19 -13.48
N TYR A 216 -8.28 4.32 -13.08
CA TYR A 216 -8.38 2.88 -13.30
C TYR A 216 -8.55 2.18 -11.95
N HIS A 217 -9.60 1.38 -11.83
CA HIS A 217 -9.85 0.58 -10.64
C HIS A 217 -9.83 -0.90 -11.00
N GLN A 218 -8.83 -1.63 -10.48
CA GLN A 218 -8.70 -3.06 -10.76
C GLN A 218 -9.89 -3.83 -10.18
N THR A 219 -10.63 -4.53 -11.03
CA THR A 219 -11.78 -5.35 -10.65
C THR A 219 -11.43 -6.83 -10.61
N LEU A 220 -10.55 -7.28 -11.51
CA LEU A 220 -10.13 -8.68 -11.58
C LEU A 220 -8.62 -8.77 -11.79
N CYS A 221 -8.01 -9.76 -11.14
CA CYS A 221 -6.66 -10.22 -11.40
C CYS A 221 -6.69 -11.73 -11.43
N GLU A 222 -6.41 -12.32 -12.57
CA GLU A 222 -6.28 -13.75 -12.76
C GLU A 222 -4.85 -14.08 -13.15
N LYS A 223 -4.24 -15.02 -12.44
CA LYS A 223 -2.89 -15.49 -12.72
C LYS A 223 -2.96 -16.99 -12.90
N LYS A 224 -2.57 -17.48 -14.08
CA LYS A 224 -2.50 -18.91 -14.36
C LYS A 224 -1.15 -19.22 -14.95
N ILE A 225 -0.46 -20.19 -14.36
CA ILE A 225 0.85 -20.64 -14.81
C ILE A 225 0.95 -22.14 -14.60
N ASN A 226 1.48 -22.84 -15.59
CA ASN A 226 1.75 -24.26 -15.50
C ASN A 226 3.21 -24.50 -15.11
N ASN A 227 3.54 -25.74 -14.78
CA ASN A 227 4.94 -26.13 -14.65
C ASN A 227 5.59 -26.13 -16.03
N PHE A 228 6.84 -25.69 -16.09
CA PHE A 228 7.58 -25.59 -17.34
C PHE A 228 9.06 -25.95 -17.12
N THR A 229 9.77 -26.19 -18.20
CA THR A 229 11.20 -26.46 -18.23
C THR A 229 11.90 -25.26 -18.83
N MET A 230 12.94 -24.81 -18.15
CA MET A 230 13.85 -23.78 -18.65
C MET A 230 15.15 -24.41 -19.09
N THR A 231 15.68 -23.97 -20.23
CA THR A 231 16.93 -24.46 -20.81
C THR A 231 17.89 -23.29 -21.04
N ASP A 232 19.15 -23.49 -20.66
CA ASP A 232 20.28 -22.64 -20.97
C ASP A 232 21.27 -23.40 -21.87
N ASP A 233 22.48 -22.86 -22.05
CA ASP A 233 23.56 -23.50 -22.81
C ASP A 233 24.16 -24.73 -22.12
N SER A 234 23.90 -24.94 -20.84
CA SER A 234 24.50 -25.99 -20.01
C SER A 234 23.56 -27.16 -19.73
N GLY A 235 22.24 -26.95 -19.74
CA GLY A 235 21.26 -27.99 -19.47
C GLY A 235 19.82 -27.47 -19.37
N SER A 236 18.95 -28.34 -18.85
CA SER A 236 17.52 -28.07 -18.68
C SER A 236 17.10 -28.38 -17.25
N ILE A 237 16.24 -27.54 -16.67
CA ILE A 237 15.72 -27.71 -15.32
C ILE A 237 14.21 -27.47 -15.27
N GLN A 238 13.52 -28.26 -14.44
CA GLN A 238 12.09 -28.12 -14.24
C GLN A 238 11.78 -27.03 -13.20
N ILE A 239 10.81 -26.19 -13.55
CA ILE A 239 10.28 -25.12 -12.71
C ILE A 239 8.87 -25.50 -12.26
N LEU A 240 8.70 -25.63 -10.95
CA LEU A 240 7.40 -25.92 -10.33
C LEU A 240 6.73 -24.61 -9.92
N ALA A 241 5.97 -24.04 -10.86
CA ALA A 241 5.27 -22.77 -10.72
C ALA A 241 3.75 -22.92 -10.53
N ALA A 242 3.17 -24.08 -10.87
CA ALA A 242 1.73 -24.33 -10.74
C ALA A 242 1.26 -24.13 -9.30
N ASP A 243 0.17 -23.38 -9.14
CA ASP A 243 -0.45 -23.03 -7.85
C ASP A 243 0.49 -22.32 -6.85
N LYS A 244 1.64 -21.80 -7.31
CA LYS A 244 2.58 -21.03 -6.49
C LYS A 244 2.52 -19.53 -6.80
N PRO A 245 2.75 -18.66 -5.82
CA PRO A 245 2.91 -17.23 -6.07
C PRO A 245 4.13 -16.96 -6.97
N LEU A 246 3.87 -16.39 -8.15
CA LEU A 246 4.90 -15.94 -9.07
C LEU A 246 5.02 -14.41 -9.06
N VAL A 247 6.24 -13.93 -8.84
CA VAL A 247 6.60 -12.52 -9.07
C VAL A 247 6.98 -12.37 -10.54
N HIS A 248 6.34 -11.45 -11.24
CA HIS A 248 6.70 -11.11 -12.62
C HIS A 248 7.10 -9.64 -12.68
N LEU A 249 8.10 -9.33 -13.50
CA LEU A 249 8.59 -7.96 -13.66
C LEU A 249 8.98 -7.71 -15.11
N GLY A 250 8.59 -6.55 -15.64
CA GLY A 250 9.08 -6.07 -16.92
C GLY A 250 8.58 -6.81 -18.16
N ILE A 251 7.59 -7.69 -18.00
CA ILE A 251 6.91 -8.33 -19.14
C ILE A 251 6.03 -7.28 -19.80
N ASN A 252 6.19 -7.10 -21.10
CA ASN A 252 5.33 -6.20 -21.87
C ASN A 252 3.94 -6.82 -22.02
N PRO A 253 2.86 -6.01 -22.00
CA PRO A 253 1.53 -6.52 -22.23
C PRO A 253 1.44 -7.07 -23.66
N HIS A 254 0.96 -8.31 -23.78
CA HIS A 254 0.62 -8.90 -25.06
C HIS A 254 -0.63 -8.24 -25.66
N GLN A 255 -1.59 -7.88 -24.81
CA GLN A 255 -2.80 -7.16 -25.17
C GLN A 255 -3.08 -6.06 -24.14
N ASP A 256 -3.47 -4.88 -24.61
CA ASP A 256 -3.91 -3.74 -23.81
C ASP A 256 -5.07 -3.06 -24.53
N LEU A 257 -6.30 -3.45 -24.15
CA LEU A 257 -7.52 -3.02 -24.82
C LEU A 257 -8.38 -2.19 -23.88
N GLU A 258 -8.98 -1.12 -24.37
CA GLU A 258 -9.91 -0.29 -23.60
C GLU A 258 -11.21 -0.09 -24.39
N TYR A 259 -12.33 -0.54 -23.83
CA TYR A 259 -13.67 -0.36 -24.41
C TYR A 259 -14.74 -0.36 -23.30
N ASN A 260 -15.85 0.34 -23.51
CA ASN A 260 -17.00 0.39 -22.61
C ASN A 260 -16.65 0.67 -21.12
N ASN A 261 -15.83 1.69 -20.87
CA ASN A 261 -15.36 2.03 -19.51
C ASN A 261 -14.66 0.87 -18.80
N LYS A 262 -14.05 -0.04 -19.56
CA LYS A 262 -13.22 -1.12 -19.06
C LYS A 262 -11.90 -1.14 -19.82
N ARG A 263 -10.84 -1.51 -19.10
CA ARG A 263 -9.52 -1.76 -19.67
C ARG A 263 -9.06 -3.16 -19.29
N PHE A 264 -8.52 -3.86 -20.27
CA PHE A 264 -8.10 -5.24 -20.16
C PHE A 264 -6.62 -5.30 -20.50
N LYS A 265 -5.82 -5.86 -19.60
CA LYS A 265 -4.40 -6.08 -19.83
C LYS A 265 -4.08 -7.55 -19.67
N GLU A 266 -3.38 -8.10 -20.65
CA GLU A 266 -2.87 -9.46 -20.61
C GLU A 266 -1.36 -9.48 -20.81
N TYR A 267 -0.67 -10.23 -19.96
CA TYR A 267 0.75 -10.54 -20.06
C TYR A 267 0.89 -12.05 -20.23
N ILE A 268 1.84 -12.50 -21.04
CA ILE A 268 2.05 -13.93 -21.33
C ILE A 268 3.52 -14.33 -21.21
N LEU A 269 3.75 -15.61 -20.95
CA LEU A 269 5.07 -16.24 -20.96
C LEU A 269 5.25 -17.06 -22.25
N GLU A 270 6.20 -16.65 -23.08
CA GLU A 270 6.45 -17.21 -24.40
C GLU A 270 7.69 -18.13 -24.38
N ALA A 271 7.82 -19.04 -25.36
CA ALA A 271 9.00 -19.90 -25.48
C ALA A 271 10.26 -19.13 -25.92
N ASP A 272 10.09 -18.19 -26.86
CA ASP A 272 11.21 -17.62 -27.61
C ASP A 272 12.00 -16.53 -26.86
N ALA A 273 11.42 -16.02 -25.77
CA ALA A 273 12.01 -14.99 -24.94
C ALA A 273 12.99 -15.58 -23.92
N THR A 274 14.13 -14.89 -23.74
CA THR A 274 15.08 -15.20 -22.68
C THR A 274 14.64 -14.54 -21.37
N TYR A 275 14.50 -15.33 -20.33
CA TYR A 275 14.09 -14.89 -19.01
C TYR A 275 15.18 -15.14 -17.98
N LEU A 276 15.26 -14.23 -17.03
CA LEU A 276 15.97 -14.39 -15.77
C LEU A 276 14.96 -14.84 -14.72
N LEU A 277 15.25 -15.98 -14.09
CA LEU A 277 14.41 -16.59 -13.07
C LEU A 277 15.18 -16.70 -11.75
N ILE A 278 14.52 -16.35 -10.65
CA ILE A 278 15.03 -16.53 -9.29
C ILE A 278 14.07 -17.43 -8.52
N GLY A 279 14.60 -18.49 -7.93
CA GLY A 279 13.82 -19.40 -7.11
C GLY A 279 14.67 -20.27 -6.19
N SER A 280 14.01 -21.06 -5.35
CA SER A 280 14.69 -22.05 -4.51
C SER A 280 14.85 -23.34 -5.28
N ALA A 281 16.09 -23.77 -5.48
CA ALA A 281 16.42 -25.09 -6.01
C ALA A 281 16.48 -26.12 -4.88
N GLU A 282 15.71 -27.18 -5.03
CA GLU A 282 15.62 -28.25 -4.05
C GLU A 282 15.48 -29.62 -4.74
N PRO A 283 16.01 -30.69 -4.11
CA PRO A 283 15.81 -32.04 -4.60
C PRO A 283 14.37 -32.49 -4.29
N ILE A 284 13.59 -32.80 -5.33
CA ILE A 284 12.26 -33.41 -5.22
C ILE A 284 12.26 -34.67 -6.09
N ASN A 285 11.93 -35.83 -5.49
CA ASN A 285 11.91 -37.12 -6.19
C ASN A 285 13.21 -37.39 -6.98
N ASP A 286 14.36 -37.20 -6.32
CA ASP A 286 15.71 -37.37 -6.87
C ASP A 286 16.05 -36.48 -8.09
N LYS A 287 15.27 -35.44 -8.36
CA LYS A 287 15.55 -34.42 -9.38
C LYS A 287 15.63 -33.05 -8.75
N ILE A 288 16.62 -32.25 -9.16
CA ILE A 288 16.71 -30.85 -8.76
C ILE A 288 15.65 -30.07 -9.55
N VAL A 289 14.79 -29.38 -8.83
CA VAL A 289 13.75 -28.51 -9.40
C VAL A 289 13.82 -27.14 -8.75
N ILE A 290 13.34 -26.11 -9.45
CA ILE A 290 13.23 -24.76 -8.88
C ILE A 290 11.78 -24.46 -8.56
N THR A 291 11.50 -24.00 -7.34
CA THR A 291 10.15 -23.69 -6.89
C THR A 291 10.11 -22.56 -5.86
N HIS A 292 8.89 -22.20 -5.45
CA HIS A 292 8.63 -21.30 -4.35
C HIS A 292 8.65 -22.09 -3.02
N SER A 293 9.83 -22.21 -2.40
CA SER A 293 10.00 -22.91 -1.11
C SER A 293 10.78 -22.10 -0.07
N ALA A 294 10.79 -22.59 1.15
CA ALA A 294 11.55 -22.04 2.27
C ALA A 294 13.06 -22.07 1.97
N PRO A 295 13.88 -21.20 2.56
CA PRO A 295 13.52 -20.16 3.53
C PRO A 295 13.10 -18.82 2.89
N HIS A 296 13.28 -18.65 1.59
CA HIS A 296 13.15 -17.34 0.93
C HIS A 296 11.76 -17.04 0.37
N TYR A 297 10.96 -18.08 0.07
CA TYR A 297 9.60 -17.96 -0.47
C TYR A 297 9.56 -16.96 -1.63
N LEU A 298 10.37 -17.23 -2.65
CA LEU A 298 10.47 -16.42 -3.84
C LEU A 298 10.52 -17.34 -5.04
N LEU A 299 9.61 -17.10 -5.98
CA LEU A 299 9.73 -17.57 -7.35
C LEU A 299 9.39 -16.37 -8.21
N GLY A 300 10.37 -15.89 -8.96
CA GLY A 300 10.22 -14.69 -9.76
C GLY A 300 10.85 -14.84 -11.13
N LEU A 301 10.25 -14.20 -12.12
CA LEU A 301 10.69 -14.25 -13.51
C LEU A 301 10.60 -12.86 -14.14
N SER A 302 11.61 -12.51 -14.92
CA SER A 302 11.68 -11.24 -15.64
C SER A 302 12.39 -11.41 -16.97
N PRO A 303 11.98 -10.73 -18.05
CA PRO A 303 12.77 -10.70 -19.28
C PRO A 303 14.18 -10.18 -19.01
N GLN A 304 15.19 -10.83 -19.60
CA GLN A 304 16.60 -10.48 -19.37
C GLN A 304 16.89 -9.01 -19.75
N ASP A 305 16.33 -8.55 -20.87
CA ASP A 305 16.48 -7.19 -21.38
C ASP A 305 15.94 -6.14 -20.40
N TYR A 306 14.84 -6.44 -19.70
CA TYR A 306 14.30 -5.57 -18.67
C TYR A 306 15.27 -5.44 -17.49
N VAL A 307 15.83 -6.56 -17.01
CA VAL A 307 16.76 -6.55 -15.87
C VAL A 307 18.02 -5.76 -16.22
N VAL A 308 18.56 -5.91 -17.44
CA VAL A 308 19.70 -5.14 -17.93
C VAL A 308 19.40 -3.64 -17.95
N ARG A 309 18.25 -3.23 -18.52
CA ARG A 309 17.81 -1.82 -18.53
C ARG A 309 17.62 -1.29 -17.11
N TRP A 310 16.99 -2.08 -16.24
CA TRP A 310 16.80 -1.73 -14.84
C TRP A 310 18.13 -1.46 -14.15
N ASN A 311 19.11 -2.34 -14.32
CA ASN A 311 20.43 -2.20 -13.71
C ASN A 311 21.22 -1.02 -14.30
N LYS A 312 21.13 -0.77 -15.60
CA LYS A 312 21.75 0.39 -16.26
C LYS A 312 21.22 1.73 -15.74
N ALA A 313 19.92 1.83 -15.48
CA ALA A 313 19.30 3.07 -14.95
C ALA A 313 19.44 3.24 -13.42
N ARG A 314 20.13 2.32 -12.73
CA ARG A 314 20.31 2.35 -11.27
C ARG A 314 20.98 3.62 -10.71
N PRO A 315 22.10 4.15 -11.25
CA PRO A 315 22.73 5.34 -10.67
C PRO A 315 21.78 6.54 -10.68
N PHE A 316 21.01 6.73 -11.75
CA PHE A 316 20.00 7.78 -11.84
C PHE A 316 18.93 7.64 -10.77
N ARG A 317 18.37 6.43 -10.57
CA ARG A 317 17.35 6.21 -9.54
C ARG A 317 17.89 6.43 -8.12
N ARG A 318 19.13 6.00 -7.85
CA ARG A 318 19.77 6.22 -6.55
C ARG A 318 19.95 7.72 -6.29
N ASN A 319 20.48 8.46 -7.25
CA ASN A 319 20.70 9.90 -7.12
C ASN A 319 19.37 10.65 -6.96
N ALA A 320 18.36 10.31 -7.75
CA ALA A 320 17.02 10.89 -7.61
C ALA A 320 16.43 10.64 -6.22
N THR A 321 16.59 9.44 -5.66
CA THR A 321 16.11 9.13 -4.31
C THR A 321 16.83 9.96 -3.25
N ILE A 322 18.15 10.13 -3.36
CA ILE A 322 18.93 10.97 -2.43
C ILE A 322 18.50 12.44 -2.53
N ILE A 323 18.35 12.97 -3.74
CA ILE A 323 17.89 14.36 -3.96
C ILE A 323 16.51 14.58 -3.34
N VAL A 324 15.57 13.65 -3.53
CA VAL A 324 14.23 13.74 -2.94
C VAL A 324 14.28 13.70 -1.41
N ILE A 325 15.12 12.84 -0.81
CA ILE A 325 15.27 12.78 0.65
C ILE A 325 15.84 14.10 1.19
N ILE A 326 16.87 14.66 0.55
CA ILE A 326 17.46 15.94 0.95
C ILE A 326 16.42 17.06 0.82
N ALA A 327 15.69 17.12 -0.30
CA ALA A 327 14.64 18.12 -0.51
C ALA A 327 13.54 18.03 0.55
N LEU A 328 13.06 16.83 0.87
CA LEU A 328 12.06 16.61 1.93
C LEU A 328 12.59 17.04 3.30
N PHE A 329 13.86 16.78 3.60
CA PHE A 329 14.48 17.20 4.85
C PHE A 329 14.56 18.73 4.94
N VAL A 330 14.99 19.41 3.87
CA VAL A 330 15.04 20.89 3.82
C VAL A 330 13.65 21.51 3.98
N ILE A 331 12.65 20.98 3.26
CA ILE A 331 11.25 21.42 3.39
C ILE A 331 10.77 21.26 4.82
N PHE A 332 11.03 20.10 5.44
CA PHE A 332 10.66 19.84 6.82
C PHE A 332 11.35 20.82 7.79
N SER A 333 12.64 21.08 7.61
CA SER A 333 13.39 22.04 8.44
C SER A 333 12.79 23.45 8.37
N ILE A 334 12.46 23.94 7.17
CA ILE A 334 11.82 25.26 6.99
C ILE A 334 10.48 25.32 7.72
N LEU A 335 9.67 24.27 7.61
CA LEU A 335 8.33 24.22 8.21
C LEU A 335 8.36 23.99 9.74
N ALA A 336 9.43 23.40 10.26
CA ALA A 336 9.61 23.19 11.69
C ALA A 336 10.07 24.46 12.42
N ILE A 337 10.77 25.36 11.74
CA ILE A 337 11.25 26.61 12.35
C ILE A 337 10.03 27.51 12.69
N PRO A 338 9.91 28.02 13.92
CA PRO A 338 8.92 29.03 14.24
C PRO A 338 9.19 30.29 13.40
N MET A 339 8.18 30.69 12.62
CA MET A 339 8.23 31.88 11.77
C MET A 339 7.21 32.88 12.29
N GLU A 340 7.63 34.13 12.46
CA GLU A 340 6.75 35.25 12.76
C GLU A 340 6.91 36.30 11.68
N TYR A 341 5.78 36.79 11.17
CA TYR A 341 5.75 37.83 10.15
C TYR A 341 5.04 39.04 10.73
N GLN A 342 5.80 40.10 11.02
CA GLN A 342 5.30 41.37 11.54
C GLN A 342 5.89 42.52 10.72
N ASP A 343 5.05 43.46 10.33
CA ASP A 343 5.43 44.71 9.66
C ASP A 343 6.36 44.56 8.44
N GLY A 344 6.12 43.53 7.63
CA GLY A 344 6.92 43.26 6.42
C GLY A 344 8.22 42.48 6.67
N ILE A 345 8.55 42.19 7.93
CA ILE A 345 9.77 41.47 8.33
C ILE A 345 9.39 40.03 8.71
N LEU A 346 10.06 39.07 8.07
CA LEU A 346 9.98 37.65 8.41
C LEU A 346 11.11 37.29 9.40
N THR A 347 10.75 36.96 10.63
CA THR A 347 11.69 36.56 11.68
C THR A 347 11.66 35.04 11.86
N LEU A 348 12.83 34.40 11.72
CA LEU A 348 13.03 32.96 11.91
C LEU A 348 13.68 32.71 13.27
N TYR A 349 12.99 31.99 14.17
CA TYR A 349 13.50 31.73 15.51
C TYR A 349 14.27 30.41 15.59
N PHE A 350 15.59 30.46 15.38
CA PHE A 350 16.45 29.28 15.43
C PHE A 350 16.77 28.77 16.85
N ASN A 351 16.52 29.57 17.90
CA ASN A 351 16.98 29.28 19.27
C ASN A 351 15.86 28.79 20.23
N ASN A 352 14.60 28.74 19.78
CA ASN A 352 13.46 28.36 20.62
C ASN A 352 12.96 26.93 20.37
N THR A 353 13.84 26.02 19.96
CA THR A 353 13.49 24.58 19.84
C THR A 353 13.55 23.83 21.18
N SER A 354 13.42 24.52 22.32
CA SER A 354 13.13 23.90 23.61
C SER A 354 11.64 23.94 23.87
N SER A 355 11.01 22.78 23.70
CA SER A 355 9.74 22.35 24.30
C SER A 355 9.03 23.37 25.21
N SER A 356 7.93 23.93 24.72
CA SER A 356 6.77 24.20 25.57
C SER A 356 5.59 23.48 24.93
N TRP A 357 5.27 22.34 25.54
CA TRP A 357 4.19 21.38 25.35
C TRP A 357 2.96 21.84 24.55
#